data_AF-A0A238HJL1-F1
#
_entry.id   AF-A0A238HJL1-F1
#
_cell.length_a   1.000
_cell.length_b   1.000
_cell.length_c   1.000
_cell.angle_alpha   90.00
_cell.angle_beta   90.00
_cell.angle_gamma   90.00
#
_symmetry.space_group_name_H-M   'P 1'
#
loop_
_entity.id
_entity.type
_entity.pdbx_description
1 polymer ?
#
loop_
_entity_poly.entity_id
_entity_poly.type
_entity_poly.pdbx_seq_one_letter_code
_entity_poly.pdbx_strand_id
1 'polypeptide(L)'
;MNNDITLIVNKFIQTMQNDETHRYRSFDFCYTHFYFSKINQHIDIEKSCYILWGYLASWGMLRGSSFLLQYHNPAYLRPLVEFIYQQDSSVWEIDVNNYPEKYSTILELYKNIKSILIKNNERALTLITKILLGVFGIVPAYDTYFIKAFKNISQNNLKHHCGFSSFNKDSLHVIHQFYLQNKNTIDELSQDIQLITFKNTTTGLFYSKAKIIDMYGFQKGFEL
;
A
#
# COMPACT_ATOMS: atom_id res chain seq x y z
N MET A 1 0.97 9.73 -23.09
CA MET A 1 0.50 8.98 -21.90
C MET A 1 0.89 9.68 -20.59
N ASN A 2 2.05 10.33 -20.50
CA ASN A 2 2.55 10.97 -19.26
C ASN A 2 1.59 11.98 -18.57
N ASN A 3 0.81 12.77 -19.34
CA ASN A 3 -0.11 13.76 -18.74
C ASN A 3 -1.30 13.14 -17.98
N ASP A 4 -1.63 11.86 -18.19
CA ASP A 4 -2.76 11.20 -17.51
C ASP A 4 -2.42 10.88 -16.04
N ILE A 5 -1.18 10.50 -15.73
CA ILE A 5 -0.79 10.08 -14.38
C ILE A 5 -0.87 11.24 -13.39
N THR A 6 -0.21 12.37 -13.71
CA THR A 6 -0.23 13.58 -12.87
C THR A 6 -1.66 14.06 -12.63
N LEU A 7 -2.50 14.08 -13.67
CA LEU A 7 -3.89 14.49 -13.56
C LEU A 7 -4.68 13.57 -12.60
N ILE A 8 -4.55 12.26 -12.77
CA ILE A 8 -5.28 11.26 -11.97
C ILE A 8 -4.81 11.27 -10.51
N VAL A 9 -3.50 11.34 -10.28
CA VAL A 9 -2.94 11.44 -8.92
C VAL A 9 -3.39 12.74 -8.25
N ASN A 10 -3.40 13.86 -8.97
CA ASN A 10 -3.88 15.14 -8.43
C ASN A 10 -5.35 15.12 -8.03
N LYS A 11 -6.23 14.38 -8.73
CA LYS A 11 -7.63 14.19 -8.29
C LYS A 11 -7.72 13.49 -6.93
N PHE A 12 -6.90 12.46 -6.72
CA PHE A 12 -6.82 11.76 -5.43
C PHE A 12 -6.36 12.72 -4.32
N ILE A 13 -5.31 13.52 -4.59
CA ILE A 13 -4.77 14.51 -3.66
C ILE A 13 -5.79 15.61 -3.35
N GLN A 14 -6.49 16.14 -4.35
CA GLN A 14 -7.52 17.15 -4.16
C GLN A 14 -8.63 16.65 -3.24
N THR A 15 -9.00 15.37 -3.35
CA THR A 15 -9.97 14.74 -2.45
C THR A 15 -9.48 14.77 -0.99
N MET A 16 -8.19 14.50 -0.75
CA MET A 16 -7.57 14.61 0.57
C MET A 16 -7.44 16.05 1.08
N GLN A 17 -7.21 17.02 0.18
CA GLN A 17 -7.04 18.42 0.53
C GLN A 17 -8.36 19.12 0.86
N ASN A 18 -9.45 18.71 0.21
CA ASN A 18 -10.78 19.29 0.43
C ASN A 18 -11.43 18.82 1.74
N ASP A 19 -10.98 17.69 2.30
CA ASP A 19 -11.45 17.15 3.57
C ASP A 19 -10.28 16.53 4.35
N GLU A 20 -9.85 17.24 5.40
CA GLU A 20 -8.76 16.80 6.28
C GLU A 20 -9.05 15.47 6.99
N THR A 21 -10.34 15.15 7.19
CA THR A 21 -10.79 13.90 7.83
C THR A 21 -11.04 12.78 6.83
N HIS A 22 -10.78 13.02 5.54
CA HIS A 22 -11.05 12.05 4.50
C HIS A 22 -10.21 10.77 4.69
N ARG A 23 -10.85 9.61 4.54
CA ARG A 23 -10.26 8.28 4.74
C ARG A 23 -8.94 8.03 3.98
N TYR A 24 -8.69 8.72 2.87
CA TYR A 24 -7.45 8.60 2.10
C TYR A 24 -6.20 9.03 2.90
N ARG A 25 -6.37 9.96 3.84
CA ARG A 25 -5.32 10.42 4.78
C ARG A 25 -4.82 9.32 5.71
N SER A 26 -5.60 8.25 5.91
CA SER A 26 -5.21 7.15 6.80
C SER A 26 -3.89 6.47 6.40
N PHE A 27 -3.51 6.52 5.11
CA PHE A 27 -2.19 6.04 4.67
C PHE A 27 -1.07 6.82 5.36
N ASP A 28 -1.12 8.16 5.35
CA ASP A 28 -0.09 9.02 5.92
C ASP A 28 0.14 8.67 7.39
N PHE A 29 -0.95 8.53 8.15
CA PHE A 29 -0.89 8.25 9.58
C PHE A 29 -0.40 6.84 9.89
N CYS A 30 -0.79 5.85 9.08
CA CYS A 30 -0.33 4.47 9.24
C CYS A 30 1.16 4.37 8.95
N TYR A 31 1.57 4.80 7.75
CA TYR A 31 2.94 4.67 7.30
C TYR A 31 3.91 5.45 8.19
N THR A 32 3.59 6.72 8.51
CA THR A 32 4.44 7.55 9.38
C THR A 32 4.61 6.95 10.76
N HIS A 33 3.54 6.41 11.35
CA HIS A 33 3.62 5.76 12.67
C HIS A 33 4.58 4.57 12.65
N PHE A 34 4.41 3.66 11.69
CA PHE A 34 5.26 2.47 11.59
C PHE A 34 6.72 2.82 11.26
N TYR A 35 6.93 3.73 10.31
CA TYR A 35 8.26 4.18 9.90
C TYR A 35 9.01 4.86 11.05
N PHE A 36 8.41 5.85 11.72
CA PHE A 36 9.07 6.56 12.81
C PHE A 36 9.23 5.68 14.06
N SER A 37 8.30 4.77 14.34
CA SER A 37 8.46 3.81 15.44
C SER A 37 9.67 2.91 15.20
N LYS A 38 9.90 2.47 13.95
CA LYS A 38 11.06 1.66 13.55
C LYS A 38 12.37 2.46 13.63
N ILE A 39 12.43 3.64 13.01
CA ILE A 39 13.66 4.45 12.97
C ILE A 39 14.07 4.98 14.34
N ASN A 40 13.10 5.46 15.12
CA ASN A 40 13.39 6.01 16.45
C ASN A 40 13.51 4.93 17.54
N GLN A 41 13.29 3.66 17.19
CA GLN A 41 13.28 2.52 18.13
C GLN A 41 12.31 2.71 19.31
N HIS A 42 11.25 3.49 19.11
CA HIS A 42 10.19 3.73 20.08
C HIS A 42 8.94 2.96 19.67
N ILE A 43 8.96 1.66 19.93
CA ILE A 43 7.90 0.74 19.50
C ILE A 43 6.85 0.59 20.59
N ASP A 44 5.62 1.01 20.27
CA ASP A 44 4.42 0.71 21.03
C ASP A 44 3.55 -0.27 20.23
N ILE A 45 3.56 -1.54 20.65
CA ILE A 45 2.86 -2.62 19.94
C ILE A 45 1.34 -2.41 19.98
N GLU A 46 0.79 -2.03 21.12
CA GLU A 46 -0.66 -1.84 21.28
C GLU A 46 -1.14 -0.70 20.39
N LYS A 47 -0.48 0.46 20.45
CA LYS A 47 -0.79 1.59 19.59
C LYS A 47 -0.66 1.25 18.11
N SER A 48 0.38 0.50 17.73
CA SER A 48 0.60 0.05 16.35
C SER A 48 -0.54 -0.86 15.87
N CYS A 49 -1.06 -1.75 16.73
CA CYS A 49 -2.24 -2.56 16.43
C CYS A 49 -3.47 -1.68 16.16
N TYR A 50 -3.74 -0.69 17.00
CA TYR A 50 -4.87 0.23 16.80
C TYR A 50 -4.73 1.09 15.55
N ILE A 51 -3.53 1.57 15.24
CA ILE A 51 -3.29 2.38 14.03
C ILE A 51 -3.48 1.53 12.77
N LEU A 52 -2.92 0.32 12.74
CA LEU A 52 -3.14 -0.60 11.61
C LEU A 52 -4.61 -0.97 11.48
N TRP A 53 -5.30 -1.24 12.59
CA TRP A 53 -6.73 -1.51 12.61
C TRP A 53 -7.55 -0.34 12.04
N GLY A 54 -7.25 0.89 12.45
CA GLY A 54 -7.89 2.11 11.95
C GLY A 54 -7.66 2.30 10.45
N TYR A 55 -6.43 2.14 9.97
CA TYR A 55 -6.11 2.17 8.54
C TYR A 55 -6.91 1.12 7.75
N LEU A 56 -6.94 -0.13 8.23
CA LEU A 56 -7.69 -1.21 7.60
C LEU A 56 -9.20 -0.91 7.58
N ALA A 57 -9.75 -0.26 8.63
CA ALA A 57 -11.14 0.20 8.68
C ALA A 57 -11.40 1.25 7.60
N SER A 58 -10.55 2.28 7.53
CA SER A 58 -10.57 3.34 6.53
C SER A 58 -10.42 2.81 5.10
N TRP A 59 -10.01 1.56 4.91
CA TRP A 59 -9.91 0.92 3.59
C TRP A 59 -10.88 -0.25 3.38
N GLY A 60 -11.92 -0.35 4.22
CA GLY A 60 -13.06 -1.26 4.03
C GLY A 60 -12.81 -2.71 4.45
N MET A 61 -11.72 -2.97 5.20
CA MET A 61 -11.41 -4.32 5.67
C MET A 61 -12.18 -4.73 6.92
N LEU A 62 -12.86 -3.79 7.58
CA LEU A 62 -13.70 -4.01 8.77
C LEU A 62 -15.18 -3.76 8.44
N ARG A 63 -15.70 -4.48 7.43
CA ARG A 63 -17.14 -4.50 7.09
C ARG A 63 -17.82 -5.71 7.71
N GLY A 64 -19.17 -5.69 7.80
CA GLY A 64 -19.96 -6.71 8.52
C GLY A 64 -19.70 -8.18 8.15
N SER A 65 -19.22 -8.45 6.93
CA SER A 65 -18.87 -9.80 6.44
C SER A 65 -17.38 -10.15 6.53
N SER A 66 -16.55 -9.28 7.11
CA SER A 66 -15.12 -9.50 7.27
C SER A 66 -14.83 -10.29 8.55
N PHE A 67 -14.02 -11.33 8.44
CA PHE A 67 -13.58 -12.13 9.61
C PHE A 67 -12.89 -11.26 10.67
N LEU A 68 -12.18 -10.20 10.25
CA LEU A 68 -11.55 -9.24 11.17
C LEU A 68 -12.60 -8.58 12.07
N LEU A 69 -13.73 -8.11 11.51
CA LEU A 69 -14.76 -7.45 12.31
C LEU A 69 -15.62 -8.45 13.10
N GLN A 70 -15.89 -9.63 12.52
CA GLN A 70 -16.79 -10.61 13.11
C GLN A 70 -16.21 -11.34 14.32
N TYR A 71 -14.90 -11.59 14.33
CA TYR A 71 -14.28 -12.51 15.28
C TYR A 71 -13.12 -11.91 16.07
N HIS A 72 -12.67 -10.71 15.71
CA HIS A 72 -11.42 -10.16 16.21
C HIS A 72 -11.56 -8.71 16.65
N ASN A 73 -10.57 -8.29 17.43
CA ASN A 73 -10.34 -6.91 17.84
C ASN A 73 -8.87 -6.55 17.48
N PRO A 74 -8.42 -5.30 17.72
CA PRO A 74 -7.06 -4.89 17.37
C PRO A 74 -5.94 -5.78 17.92
N ALA A 75 -6.12 -6.43 19.08
CA ALA A 75 -5.10 -7.32 19.65
C ALA A 75 -4.80 -8.55 18.78
N TYR A 76 -5.71 -8.91 17.85
CA TYR A 76 -5.45 -9.96 16.85
C TYR A 76 -4.25 -9.64 15.94
N LEU A 77 -3.96 -8.36 15.73
CA LEU A 77 -2.83 -7.91 14.91
C LEU A 77 -1.48 -7.99 15.64
N ARG A 78 -1.44 -8.30 16.95
CA ARG A 78 -0.21 -8.28 17.75
C ARG A 78 0.93 -9.12 17.12
N PRO A 79 0.74 -10.40 16.76
CA PRO A 79 1.83 -11.20 16.18
C PRO A 79 2.33 -10.62 14.85
N LEU A 80 1.45 -9.98 14.08
CA LEU A 80 1.83 -9.31 12.85
C LEU A 80 2.66 -8.05 13.13
N VAL A 81 2.24 -7.22 14.09
CA VAL A 81 2.98 -6.00 14.45
C VAL A 81 4.36 -6.33 15.00
N GLU A 82 4.49 -7.38 15.82
CA GLU A 82 5.79 -7.89 16.29
C GLU A 82 6.66 -8.33 15.10
N PHE A 83 6.10 -9.11 14.16
CA PHE A 83 6.79 -9.52 12.94
C PHE A 83 7.23 -8.33 12.06
N ILE A 84 6.39 -7.30 11.92
CA ILE A 84 6.69 -6.08 11.14
C ILE A 84 7.95 -5.40 11.69
N TYR A 85 8.03 -5.20 13.00
CA TYR A 85 9.17 -4.51 13.60
C TYR A 85 10.46 -5.35 13.62
N GLN A 86 10.34 -6.68 13.51
CA GLN A 86 11.49 -7.58 13.35
C GLN A 86 12.14 -7.50 11.95
N GLN A 87 11.46 -6.93 10.94
CA GLN A 87 12.03 -6.82 9.60
C GLN A 87 13.25 -5.89 9.57
N ASP A 88 14.26 -6.26 8.79
CA ASP A 88 15.46 -5.44 8.57
C ASP A 88 15.11 -4.08 7.97
N SER A 89 15.90 -3.05 8.30
CA SER A 89 15.72 -1.69 7.76
C SER A 89 15.71 -1.68 6.22
N SER A 90 16.47 -2.57 5.59
CA SER A 90 16.50 -2.69 4.12
C SER A 90 15.16 -3.06 3.48
N VAL A 91 14.22 -3.64 4.24
CA VAL A 91 12.85 -3.92 3.76
C VAL A 91 12.04 -2.64 3.64
N TRP A 92 12.27 -1.67 4.53
CA TRP A 92 11.59 -0.37 4.57
C TRP A 92 12.07 0.59 3.47
N GLU A 93 13.21 0.29 2.86
CA GLU A 93 13.82 1.05 1.77
C GLU A 93 13.45 0.51 0.38
N ILE A 94 12.71 -0.60 0.31
CA ILE A 94 12.26 -1.17 -0.96
C ILE A 94 11.25 -0.22 -1.60
N ASP A 95 11.44 0.07 -2.89
CA ASP A 95 10.43 0.71 -3.71
C ASP A 95 10.39 0.02 -5.09
N VAL A 96 9.48 0.45 -5.97
CA VAL A 96 9.21 -0.23 -7.24
C VAL A 96 10.44 -0.37 -8.14
N ASN A 97 11.39 0.57 -8.07
CA ASN A 97 12.67 0.49 -8.81
C ASN A 97 13.57 -0.67 -8.35
N ASN A 98 13.35 -1.21 -7.14
CA ASN A 98 14.13 -2.33 -6.59
C ASN A 98 13.51 -3.70 -6.86
N TYR A 99 12.29 -3.76 -7.40
CA TYR A 99 11.52 -5.00 -7.54
C TYR A 99 12.30 -6.15 -8.21
N PRO A 100 13.04 -5.95 -9.33
CA PRO A 100 13.79 -7.03 -9.97
C PRO A 100 14.73 -7.79 -9.02
N GLU A 101 15.39 -7.06 -8.12
CA GLU A 101 16.36 -7.59 -7.15
C GLU A 101 15.68 -8.06 -5.85
N LYS A 102 14.49 -7.54 -5.55
CA LYS A 102 13.78 -7.75 -4.28
C LYS A 102 12.52 -8.61 -4.39
N TYR A 103 12.22 -9.20 -5.55
CA TYR A 103 11.03 -10.04 -5.74
C TYR A 103 10.90 -11.12 -4.66
N SER A 104 11.97 -11.86 -4.38
CA SER A 104 11.94 -12.93 -3.37
C SER A 104 11.57 -12.40 -1.98
N THR A 105 12.20 -11.29 -1.56
CA THR A 105 11.91 -10.63 -0.28
C THR A 105 10.46 -10.16 -0.19
N ILE A 106 9.93 -9.52 -1.24
CA ILE A 106 8.56 -9.02 -1.26
C ILE A 106 7.54 -10.18 -1.22
N LEU A 107 7.80 -11.25 -1.97
CA LEU A 107 6.94 -12.44 -2.00
C LEU A 107 6.96 -13.20 -0.67
N GLU A 108 8.13 -13.31 -0.04
CA GLU A 108 8.29 -13.91 1.28
C GLU A 108 7.58 -13.09 2.35
N LEU A 109 7.72 -11.76 2.32
CA LEU A 109 7.01 -10.86 3.24
C LEU A 109 5.49 -11.04 3.12
N TYR A 110 4.94 -11.07 1.89
CA TYR A 110 3.53 -11.36 1.66
C TYR A 110 3.12 -12.73 2.24
N LYS A 111 3.93 -13.78 2.00
CA LYS A 111 3.64 -15.14 2.47
C LYS A 111 3.62 -15.21 4.00
N ASN A 112 4.56 -14.54 4.67
CA ASN A 112 4.67 -14.52 6.12
C ASN A 112 3.54 -13.72 6.77
N ILE A 113 3.19 -12.54 6.24
CA ILE A 113 2.02 -11.79 6.74
C ILE A 113 0.74 -12.62 6.54
N LYS A 114 0.60 -13.30 5.40
CA LYS A 114 -0.54 -14.17 5.13
C LYS A 114 -0.61 -15.33 6.12
N SER A 115 0.49 -16.01 6.42
CA SER A 115 0.49 -17.15 7.36
C SER A 115 0.19 -16.73 8.80
N ILE A 116 0.57 -15.51 9.19
CA ILE A 116 0.26 -14.96 10.52
C ILE A 116 -1.23 -14.66 10.68
N LEU A 117 -1.86 -14.07 9.64
CA LEU A 117 -3.23 -13.54 9.74
C LEU A 117 -4.34 -14.45 9.21
N ILE A 118 -4.06 -15.37 8.29
CA ILE A 118 -5.11 -16.12 7.57
C ILE A 118 -5.08 -17.57 8.02
N LYS A 119 -6.14 -18.01 8.70
CA LYS A 119 -6.21 -19.34 9.34
C LYS A 119 -7.19 -20.30 8.64
N ASN A 120 -8.27 -19.80 8.06
CA ASN A 120 -9.36 -20.60 7.49
C ASN A 120 -9.71 -20.19 6.05
N ASN A 121 -8.69 -20.13 5.17
CA ASN A 121 -8.85 -19.81 3.74
C ASN A 121 -9.58 -18.48 3.46
N GLU A 122 -9.54 -17.52 4.40
CA GLU A 122 -10.13 -16.21 4.21
C GLU A 122 -9.46 -15.47 3.03
N ARG A 123 -10.18 -14.52 2.44
CA ARG A 123 -9.66 -13.71 1.32
C ARG A 123 -8.46 -12.88 1.79
N ALA A 124 -7.27 -13.32 1.40
CA ALA A 124 -6.02 -12.71 1.83
C ALA A 124 -5.57 -11.54 0.96
N LEU A 125 -5.70 -11.65 -0.37
CA LEU A 125 -4.95 -10.80 -1.32
C LEU A 125 -5.05 -9.29 -1.03
N THR A 126 -6.26 -8.76 -0.99
CA THR A 126 -6.49 -7.33 -0.76
C THR A 126 -6.10 -6.91 0.66
N LEU A 127 -6.35 -7.74 1.68
CA LEU A 127 -5.96 -7.44 3.06
C LEU A 127 -4.44 -7.32 3.19
N ILE A 128 -3.73 -8.34 2.73
CA ILE A 128 -2.27 -8.43 2.87
C ILE A 128 -1.57 -7.34 2.05
N THR A 129 -2.03 -7.07 0.82
CA THR A 129 -1.47 -5.97 0.02
C THR A 129 -1.78 -4.59 0.60
N LYS A 130 -2.94 -4.38 1.23
CA LYS A 130 -3.20 -3.15 2.02
C LYS A 130 -2.25 -3.02 3.21
N ILE A 131 -1.93 -4.12 3.90
CA ILE A 131 -0.94 -4.10 5.00
C ILE A 131 0.43 -3.72 4.45
N LEU A 132 0.88 -4.35 3.36
CA LEU A 132 2.16 -4.03 2.72
C LEU A 132 2.24 -2.56 2.30
N LEU A 133 1.16 -2.01 1.75
CA LEU A 133 1.06 -0.58 1.43
C LEU A 133 1.10 0.28 2.69
N GLY A 134 0.16 0.10 3.61
CA GLY A 134 -0.01 0.99 4.77
C GLY A 134 1.14 0.97 5.75
N VAL A 135 1.86 -0.15 5.88
CA VAL A 135 2.98 -0.30 6.82
C VAL A 135 4.31 0.06 6.16
N PHE A 136 4.60 -0.54 5.01
CA PHE A 136 5.93 -0.43 4.38
C PHE A 136 5.94 0.46 3.15
N GLY A 137 4.78 0.78 2.56
CA GLY A 137 4.72 1.60 1.35
C GLY A 137 5.32 0.94 0.11
N ILE A 138 5.53 -0.39 0.12
CA ILE A 138 6.35 -1.06 -0.91
C ILE A 138 5.57 -1.65 -2.07
N VAL A 139 4.26 -1.85 -1.94
CA VAL A 139 3.39 -2.51 -2.93
C VAL A 139 2.02 -1.82 -2.91
N PRO A 140 1.40 -1.51 -4.08
CA PRO A 140 0.02 -1.04 -4.15
C PRO A 140 -1.00 -2.01 -3.56
N ALA A 141 -2.14 -1.48 -3.08
CA ALA A 141 -3.21 -2.35 -2.60
C ALA A 141 -3.91 -3.03 -3.77
N TYR A 142 -3.94 -4.36 -3.80
CA TYR A 142 -4.66 -5.12 -4.83
C TYR A 142 -6.15 -5.20 -4.48
N ASP A 143 -6.79 -4.04 -4.45
CA ASP A 143 -8.24 -3.93 -4.32
C ASP A 143 -8.94 -3.89 -5.69
N THR A 144 -10.27 -3.86 -5.65
CA THR A 144 -11.10 -3.95 -6.85
C THR A 144 -10.71 -2.93 -7.92
N TYR A 145 -10.43 -1.68 -7.53
CA TYR A 145 -10.16 -0.61 -8.48
C TYR A 145 -8.73 -0.71 -9.01
N PHE A 146 -7.74 -0.92 -8.14
CA PHE A 146 -6.37 -1.14 -8.59
C PHE A 146 -6.29 -2.32 -9.58
N ILE A 147 -6.89 -3.46 -9.23
CA ILE A 147 -6.93 -4.65 -10.09
C ILE A 147 -7.60 -4.32 -11.43
N LYS A 148 -8.73 -3.61 -11.42
CA LYS A 148 -9.44 -3.23 -12.65
C LYS A 148 -8.56 -2.41 -13.58
N ALA A 149 -7.87 -1.39 -13.06
CA ALA A 149 -6.95 -0.56 -13.85
C ALA A 149 -5.75 -1.35 -14.37
N PHE A 150 -5.04 -2.06 -13.50
CA PHE A 150 -3.79 -2.74 -13.85
C PHE A 150 -4.00 -3.97 -14.72
N LYS A 151 -5.16 -4.64 -14.62
CA LYS A 151 -5.57 -5.67 -15.58
C LYS A 151 -5.76 -5.07 -16.98
N ASN A 152 -6.43 -3.93 -17.10
CA ASN A 152 -6.61 -3.25 -18.39
C ASN A 152 -5.27 -2.80 -18.99
N ILE A 153 -4.39 -2.20 -18.18
CA ILE A 153 -3.05 -1.78 -18.59
C ILE A 153 -2.22 -2.98 -19.08
N SER A 154 -2.23 -4.08 -18.33
CA SER A 154 -1.50 -5.30 -18.66
C SER A 154 -2.01 -5.99 -19.93
N GLN A 155 -3.30 -5.84 -20.25
CA GLN A 155 -3.88 -6.38 -21.49
C GLN A 155 -3.52 -5.54 -22.72
N ASN A 156 -3.48 -4.21 -22.56
CA ASN A 156 -3.37 -3.29 -23.70
C ASN A 156 -1.92 -2.86 -24.02
N ASN A 157 -1.02 -2.84 -23.04
CA ASN A 157 0.26 -2.13 -23.18
C ASN A 157 1.50 -2.94 -22.78
N LEU A 158 1.36 -4.18 -22.30
CA LEU A 158 2.48 -4.99 -21.83
C LEU A 158 2.52 -6.33 -22.56
N LYS A 159 3.74 -6.76 -22.94
CA LYS A 159 4.01 -8.08 -23.54
C LYS A 159 3.63 -9.24 -22.59
N HIS A 160 3.41 -8.94 -21.31
CA HIS A 160 2.99 -9.87 -20.28
C HIS A 160 1.59 -9.52 -19.77
N HIS A 161 0.67 -10.50 -19.88
CA HIS A 161 -0.67 -10.41 -19.33
C HIS A 161 -0.72 -10.92 -17.89
N CYS A 162 -1.24 -10.11 -16.97
CA CYS A 162 -1.46 -10.45 -15.57
C CYS A 162 -2.88 -10.06 -15.15
N GLY A 163 -3.63 -11.01 -14.61
CA GLY A 163 -4.99 -10.78 -14.14
C GLY A 163 -5.09 -10.20 -12.72
N PHE A 164 -3.96 -10.05 -12.01
CA PHE A 164 -3.87 -9.59 -10.62
C PHE A 164 -4.78 -10.35 -9.63
N SER A 165 -5.17 -11.59 -9.95
CA SER A 165 -5.97 -12.47 -9.07
C SER A 165 -5.16 -13.12 -7.95
N SER A 166 -3.83 -13.01 -8.00
CA SER A 166 -2.91 -13.51 -6.98
C SER A 166 -1.69 -12.59 -6.85
N PHE A 167 -1.03 -12.65 -5.69
CA PHE A 167 0.23 -11.95 -5.46
C PHE A 167 1.39 -12.84 -5.89
N ASN A 168 2.06 -12.45 -6.98
CA ASN A 168 3.11 -13.24 -7.61
C ASN A 168 4.12 -12.35 -8.34
N LYS A 169 5.20 -12.97 -8.84
CA LYS A 169 6.27 -12.28 -9.58
C LYS A 169 5.74 -11.53 -10.82
N ASP A 170 4.78 -12.08 -11.55
CA ASP A 170 4.23 -11.45 -12.75
C ASP A 170 3.47 -10.16 -12.40
N SER A 171 2.71 -10.16 -11.31
CA SER A 171 2.00 -8.97 -10.84
C SER A 171 2.97 -7.85 -10.44
N LEU A 172 4.06 -8.20 -9.76
CA LEU A 172 5.11 -7.24 -9.42
C LEU A 172 5.87 -6.77 -10.66
N HIS A 173 6.13 -7.67 -11.61
CA HIS A 173 6.78 -7.34 -12.87
C HIS A 173 5.97 -6.34 -13.68
N VAL A 174 4.65 -6.52 -13.79
CA VAL A 174 3.76 -5.56 -14.47
C VAL A 174 3.83 -4.18 -13.82
N ILE A 175 3.80 -4.10 -12.48
CA ILE A 175 3.91 -2.83 -11.76
C ILE A 175 5.28 -2.17 -12.04
N HIS A 176 6.36 -2.95 -12.02
CA HIS A 176 7.70 -2.45 -12.34
C HIS A 176 7.80 -1.96 -13.80
N GLN A 177 7.21 -2.66 -14.77
CA GLN A 177 7.18 -2.21 -16.16
C GLN A 177 6.39 -0.90 -16.32
N PHE A 178 5.23 -0.79 -15.64
CA PHE A 178 4.47 0.45 -15.61
C PHE A 178 5.31 1.60 -15.03
N TYR A 179 6.07 1.33 -13.96
CA TYR A 179 7.01 2.30 -13.41
C TYR A 179 8.06 2.72 -14.44
N LEU A 180 8.76 1.78 -15.09
CA LEU A 180 9.81 2.10 -16.06
C LEU A 180 9.30 2.96 -17.23
N GLN A 181 8.09 2.66 -17.73
CA GLN A 181 7.48 3.42 -18.81
C GLN A 181 7.10 4.85 -18.42
N ASN A 182 6.95 5.13 -17.13
CA ASN A 182 6.48 6.41 -16.60
C ASN A 182 7.43 6.98 -15.54
N LYS A 183 8.71 6.57 -15.59
CA LYS A 183 9.68 6.76 -14.51
C LYS A 183 9.81 8.22 -14.08
N ASN A 184 10.03 9.14 -15.02
CA ASN A 184 10.23 10.55 -14.72
C ASN A 184 9.02 11.14 -13.97
N THR A 185 7.81 10.92 -14.47
CA THR A 185 6.58 11.43 -13.85
C THR A 185 6.33 10.84 -12.47
N ILE A 186 6.56 9.54 -12.28
CA ILE A 186 6.36 8.90 -10.98
C ILE A 186 7.44 9.34 -9.98
N ASP A 187 8.69 9.47 -10.42
CA ASP A 187 9.79 9.96 -9.59
C ASP A 187 9.53 11.40 -9.13
N GLU A 188 9.15 12.30 -10.04
CA GLU A 188 8.78 13.70 -9.75
C GLU A 188 7.65 13.76 -8.70
N LEU A 189 6.54 13.05 -8.94
CA LEU A 189 5.43 12.99 -7.98
C LEU A 189 5.86 12.44 -6.61
N SER A 190 6.73 11.42 -6.59
CA SER A 190 7.27 10.84 -5.35
C SER A 190 8.21 11.79 -4.60
N GLN A 191 8.77 12.81 -5.27
CA GLN A 191 9.64 13.82 -4.68
C GLN A 191 8.87 15.08 -4.26
N ASP A 192 7.68 15.30 -4.81
CA ASP A 192 6.87 16.49 -4.53
C ASP A 192 5.80 16.26 -3.44
N ILE A 193 5.27 15.04 -3.32
CA ILE A 193 4.13 14.76 -2.46
C ILE A 193 4.61 14.33 -1.06
N GLN A 194 4.44 15.21 -0.08
CA GLN A 194 4.80 14.98 1.31
C GLN A 194 3.68 14.30 2.12
N LEU A 195 4.07 13.41 3.02
CA LEU A 195 3.18 12.86 4.04
C LEU A 195 2.91 13.91 5.11
N ILE A 196 1.67 13.97 5.58
CA ILE A 196 1.27 14.90 6.63
C ILE A 196 0.89 14.20 7.95
N THR A 197 0.95 14.94 9.04
CA THR A 197 0.49 14.51 10.36
C THR A 197 -1.01 14.78 10.55
N PHE A 198 -1.60 14.28 11.65
CA PHE A 198 -2.97 14.63 12.08
C PHE A 198 -3.19 16.14 12.26
N LYS A 199 -2.12 16.94 12.42
CA LYS A 199 -2.20 18.40 12.56
C LYS A 199 -2.03 19.13 11.22
N ASN A 200 -2.10 18.39 10.10
CA ASN A 200 -1.88 18.92 8.75
C ASN A 200 -0.50 19.58 8.56
N THR A 201 0.50 19.11 9.31
CA THR A 201 1.90 19.52 9.16
C THR A 201 2.69 18.46 8.40
N THR A 202 3.74 18.86 7.69
CA THR A 202 4.60 17.95 6.95
C THR A 202 5.42 17.09 7.90
N THR A 203 5.66 15.83 7.51
CA THR A 203 6.44 14.87 8.30
C THR A 203 7.93 14.84 7.92
N GLY A 204 8.28 15.47 6.79
CA GLY A 204 9.59 15.34 6.15
C GLY A 204 9.75 14.07 5.30
N LEU A 205 8.75 13.18 5.29
CA LEU A 205 8.70 12.01 4.41
C LEU A 205 7.89 12.31 3.15
N PHE A 206 8.22 11.61 2.07
CA PHE A 206 7.54 11.69 0.79
C PHE A 206 6.89 10.36 0.41
N TYR A 207 5.87 10.42 -0.43
CA TYR A 207 5.17 9.23 -0.89
C TYR A 207 6.11 8.33 -1.68
N SER A 208 6.12 7.03 -1.38
CA SER A 208 6.85 6.05 -2.19
C SER A 208 6.29 6.00 -3.62
N LYS A 209 7.08 5.54 -4.58
CA LYS A 209 6.62 5.37 -5.96
C LYS A 209 5.53 4.32 -6.03
N ALA A 210 5.60 3.27 -5.22
CA ALA A 210 4.51 2.31 -5.05
C ALA A 210 3.21 2.99 -4.59
N LYS A 211 3.28 3.98 -3.69
CA LYS A 211 2.09 4.76 -3.28
C LYS A 211 1.57 5.67 -4.40
N ILE A 212 2.44 6.29 -5.21
CA ILE A 212 2.02 7.04 -6.40
C ILE A 212 1.25 6.14 -7.36
N ILE A 213 1.78 4.95 -7.63
CA ILE A 213 1.17 3.96 -8.51
C ILE A 213 -0.17 3.43 -7.93
N ASP A 214 -0.25 3.24 -6.61
CA ASP A 214 -1.48 2.89 -5.91
C ASP A 214 -2.58 3.93 -6.12
N MET A 215 -2.27 5.22 -5.89
CA MET A 215 -3.23 6.31 -6.12
C MET A 215 -3.72 6.35 -7.56
N TYR A 216 -2.80 6.23 -8.52
CA TYR A 216 -3.14 6.18 -9.94
C TYR A 216 -4.06 4.99 -10.25
N GLY A 217 -3.67 3.78 -9.85
CA GLY A 217 -4.42 2.56 -10.13
C GLY A 217 -5.80 2.57 -9.48
N PHE A 218 -5.91 3.05 -8.25
CA PHE A 218 -7.17 3.21 -7.54
C PHE A 218 -8.10 4.20 -8.26
N GLN A 219 -7.63 5.41 -8.54
CA GLN A 219 -8.46 6.46 -9.16
C GLN A 219 -8.82 6.12 -10.61
N LYS A 220 -7.87 5.58 -11.40
CA LYS A 220 -8.16 5.12 -12.77
C LYS A 220 -9.20 4.01 -12.75
N GLY A 221 -9.06 3.04 -11.85
CA GLY A 221 -9.97 1.91 -11.75
C GLY A 221 -11.38 2.30 -11.29
N PHE A 222 -11.49 3.36 -10.50
CA PHE A 222 -12.76 3.95 -10.09
C PHE A 222 -13.49 4.65 -11.27
N GLU A 223 -12.74 5.22 -12.21
CA GLU A 223 -13.27 5.94 -13.38
C GLU A 223 -13.58 5.04 -14.60
N LEU A 224 -13.02 3.83 -14.65
CA LEU A 224 -13.38 2.79 -15.63
C LEU A 224 -14.72 2.14 -15.30
#